data_AF-A0AAV4Y8Z3-F1
#
_entry.id   AF-A0AAV4Y8Z3-F1
#
_cell.length_a   1.000
_cell.length_b   1.000
_cell.length_c   1.000
_cell.angle_alpha   90.00
_cell.angle_beta   90.00
_cell.angle_gamma   90.00
#
_symmetry.space_group_name_H-M   'P 1'
#
loop_
_entity.id
_entity.type
_entity.pdbx_description
1 polymer ?
#
loop_
_entity_poly.entity_id
_entity_poly.type
_entity_poly.pdbx_seq_one_letter_code
_entity_poly.pdbx_strand_id
1 'polypeptide(L)'
;MYCAFLPPPDADCEDSFLHKIRGLLKVYDEEVDHKGEVTGIAKCQELCLQNSRCRAIGYATHVSELDVATGLYLSKERQCWIYLRSTSTATVHTPNGLSGDLGVYDRQCY
;
A
#
# COMPACT_ATOMS: atom_id res chain seq x y z
N MET A 1 -20.02 -3.33 -30.33
CA MET A 1 -18.95 -2.64 -29.56
C MET A 1 -19.30 -2.82 -28.10
N TYR A 2 -18.85 -3.93 -27.50
CA TYR A 2 -19.14 -4.25 -26.11
C TYR A 2 -18.02 -3.62 -25.27
N CYS A 3 -18.34 -2.54 -24.56
CA CYS A 3 -17.51 -2.13 -23.43
C CYS A 3 -17.61 -3.26 -22.40
N ALA A 4 -16.57 -4.09 -22.34
CA ALA A 4 -16.38 -5.03 -21.25
C ALA A 4 -16.19 -4.20 -19.97
N PHE A 5 -17.30 -3.92 -19.29
CA PHE A 5 -17.31 -3.55 -17.88
C PHE A 5 -16.80 -4.80 -17.15
N LEU A 6 -15.48 -4.89 -16.99
CA LEU A 6 -14.92 -5.73 -15.94
C LEU A 6 -15.68 -5.32 -14.66
N PRO A 7 -16.31 -6.25 -13.94
CA PRO A 7 -16.89 -5.91 -12.64
C PRO A 7 -15.79 -5.22 -11.83
N PRO A 8 -16.09 -4.13 -11.08
CA PRO A 8 -15.08 -3.56 -10.20
C PRO A 8 -14.56 -4.71 -9.34
N PRO A 9 -13.23 -4.94 -9.26
CA PRO A 9 -12.72 -6.22 -8.78
C PRO A 9 -13.07 -6.62 -7.34
N ASP A 10 -13.88 -5.85 -6.59
CA ASP A 10 -14.21 -6.21 -5.22
C ASP A 10 -15.46 -5.46 -4.71
N ALA A 11 -16.64 -6.05 -4.94
CA ALA A 11 -17.92 -5.46 -4.55
C ALA A 11 -18.22 -5.56 -3.04
N ASP A 12 -17.57 -6.44 -2.29
CA ASP A 12 -17.87 -6.68 -0.86
C ASP A 12 -16.59 -6.74 -0.01
N CYS A 13 -15.97 -5.57 0.19
CA CYS A 13 -14.89 -5.42 1.17
C CYS A 13 -15.41 -4.70 2.41
N GLU A 14 -15.12 -5.27 3.58
CA GLU A 14 -15.36 -4.61 4.84
C GLU A 14 -14.42 -3.39 5.02
N ASP A 15 -14.77 -2.52 5.97
CA ASP A 15 -13.92 -1.43 6.45
C ASP A 15 -12.89 -1.94 7.48
N SER A 16 -12.52 -3.22 7.37
CA SER A 16 -11.58 -3.93 8.22
C SER A 16 -10.36 -4.39 7.40
N PHE A 17 -9.22 -4.50 8.08
CA PHE A 17 -7.96 -4.88 7.45
C PHE A 17 -7.41 -6.16 8.10
N LEU A 18 -6.84 -7.02 7.26
CA LEU A 18 -6.13 -8.22 7.66
C LEU A 18 -4.86 -7.90 8.45
N HIS A 19 -4.28 -8.94 9.05
CA HIS A 19 -3.02 -8.84 9.77
C HIS A 19 -1.87 -8.36 8.88
N LYS A 20 -0.87 -7.71 9.52
CA LYS A 20 0.33 -7.21 8.84
C LYS A 20 1.05 -8.32 8.07
N ILE A 21 1.18 -8.13 6.77
CA ILE A 21 2.08 -8.91 5.90
C ILE A 21 3.39 -8.13 5.79
N ARG A 22 4.53 -8.76 6.05
CA ARG A 22 5.84 -8.09 5.97
C ARG A 22 6.22 -7.82 4.51
N GLY A 23 6.61 -6.58 4.21
CA GLY A 23 7.03 -6.14 2.88
C GLY A 23 6.16 -5.01 2.32
N LEU A 24 6.21 -4.81 1.00
CA LEU A 24 5.38 -3.90 0.21
C LEU A 24 4.80 -4.62 -1.01
N LEU A 25 3.69 -4.13 -1.54
CA LEU A 25 3.14 -4.71 -2.77
C LEU A 25 3.89 -4.22 -4.00
N LYS A 26 4.25 -5.16 -4.87
CA LYS A 26 4.74 -4.89 -6.22
C LYS A 26 3.53 -4.67 -7.13
N VAL A 27 3.20 -3.41 -7.34
CA VAL A 27 2.14 -2.98 -8.26
C VAL A 27 2.72 -1.97 -9.25
N TYR A 28 1.96 -1.65 -10.29
CA TYR A 28 2.29 -0.54 -11.18
C TYR A 28 2.16 0.79 -10.44
N ASP A 29 2.93 1.81 -10.84
CA ASP A 29 2.91 3.13 -10.20
C ASP A 29 1.51 3.78 -10.23
N GLU A 30 0.68 3.46 -11.23
CA GLU A 30 -0.71 3.92 -11.35
C GLU A 30 -1.68 3.24 -10.35
N GLU A 31 -1.25 2.15 -9.73
CA GLU A 31 -2.02 1.33 -8.78
C GLU A 31 -1.55 1.55 -7.33
N VAL A 32 -0.62 2.49 -7.11
CA VAL A 32 -0.16 2.92 -5.78
C VAL A 32 -0.17 4.43 -5.65
N ASP A 33 -0.80 4.91 -4.58
CA ASP A 33 -0.83 6.32 -4.22
C ASP A 33 0.07 6.55 -2.99
N HIS A 34 1.13 7.32 -3.20
CA HIS A 34 2.13 7.64 -2.18
C HIS A 34 1.66 8.83 -1.36
N LYS A 35 1.03 8.57 -0.21
CA LYS A 35 0.60 9.63 0.71
C LYS A 35 1.75 10.23 1.52
N GLY A 36 2.84 9.48 1.67
CA GLY A 36 3.99 9.93 2.44
C GLY A 36 3.74 9.86 3.94
N GLU A 37 4.15 10.88 4.68
CA GLU A 37 4.07 10.88 6.15
C GLU A 37 2.64 11.09 6.66
N VAL A 38 2.14 10.15 7.47
CA VAL A 38 0.82 10.22 8.10
C VAL A 38 0.90 9.99 9.60
N THR A 39 -0.08 10.48 10.37
CA THR A 39 -0.10 10.33 11.84
C THR A 39 -0.59 8.93 12.26
N GLY A 40 0.18 7.90 11.92
CA GLY A 40 -0.10 6.51 12.31
C GLY A 40 -0.88 5.70 11.28
N ILE A 41 -0.93 4.38 11.51
CA ILE A 41 -1.61 3.43 10.61
C ILE A 41 -3.10 3.72 10.45
N ALA A 42 -3.78 4.12 11.52
CA ALA A 42 -5.22 4.41 11.49
C ALA A 42 -5.54 5.52 10.47
N LYS A 43 -4.66 6.51 10.32
CA LYS A 43 -4.85 7.57 9.32
C LYS A 43 -4.64 7.04 7.90
N CYS A 44 -3.68 6.14 7.70
CA CYS A 44 -3.45 5.48 6.42
C CYS A 44 -4.68 4.62 6.02
N GLN A 45 -5.27 3.91 6.98
CA GLN A 45 -6.51 3.14 6.79
C GLN A 45 -7.68 4.06 6.42
N GLU A 46 -7.88 5.16 7.14
CA GLU A 46 -8.95 6.13 6.84
C GLU A 46 -8.81 6.70 5.41
N LEU A 47 -7.60 7.08 5.01
CA LEU A 47 -7.33 7.59 3.65
C LEU A 47 -7.61 6.53 2.58
N CYS A 48 -7.33 5.27 2.88
CA CYS A 48 -7.69 4.15 2.02
C CYS A 48 -9.22 4.01 1.90
N LEU A 49 -9.96 4.03 3.02
CA LEU A 49 -11.41 3.91 3.02
C LEU A 49 -12.13 5.07 2.30
N GLN A 50 -11.50 6.25 2.25
CA GLN A 50 -11.99 7.38 1.44
C GLN A 50 -11.87 7.15 -0.07
N ASN A 51 -11.05 6.19 -0.51
CA ASN A 51 -10.90 5.82 -1.91
C ASN A 51 -11.63 4.51 -2.19
N SER A 52 -12.69 4.56 -2.99
CA SER A 52 -13.50 3.38 -3.35
C SER A 52 -12.71 2.29 -4.06
N ARG A 53 -11.56 2.62 -4.65
CA ARG A 53 -10.65 1.67 -5.30
C ARG A 53 -9.58 1.12 -4.36
N CYS A 54 -9.47 1.59 -3.13
CA CYS A 54 -8.43 1.09 -2.23
C CYS A 54 -8.71 -0.34 -1.78
N ARG A 55 -7.67 -1.18 -1.89
CA ARG A 55 -7.69 -2.58 -1.47
C ARG A 55 -6.70 -2.91 -0.38
N ALA A 56 -5.49 -2.39 -0.45
CA ALA A 56 -4.51 -2.58 0.60
C ALA A 56 -3.85 -1.26 0.96
N ILE A 57 -3.26 -1.23 2.14
CA ILE A 57 -2.35 -0.15 2.53
C ILE A 57 -0.97 -0.71 2.82
N GLY A 58 0.06 0.03 2.43
CA GLY A 58 1.40 -0.10 2.97
C GLY A 58 1.57 0.92 4.09
N TYR A 59 2.10 0.50 5.23
CA TYR A 59 2.49 1.41 6.30
C TYR A 59 3.83 1.00 6.90
N ALA A 60 4.71 1.96 7.09
CA ALA A 60 5.98 1.79 7.76
C ALA A 60 6.16 2.88 8.82
N THR A 61 6.39 2.48 10.07
CA THR A 61 6.72 3.44 11.13
C THR A 61 8.09 4.05 10.89
N HIS A 62 9.05 3.23 10.45
CA HIS A 62 10.38 3.66 10.05
C HIS A 62 10.75 2.97 8.76
N VAL A 63 11.26 3.73 7.81
CA VAL A 63 11.82 3.22 6.57
C VAL A 63 13.07 4.01 6.20
N SER A 64 14.13 3.31 5.89
CA SER A 64 15.34 3.86 5.30
C SER A 64 15.29 3.64 3.80
N GLU A 65 15.40 4.71 3.04
CA GLU A 65 15.42 4.70 1.58
C GLU A 65 16.78 5.18 1.10
N LEU A 66 17.42 4.44 0.20
CA LEU A 66 18.64 4.86 -0.47
C LEU A 66 18.30 5.96 -1.49
N ASP A 67 18.76 7.17 -1.25
CA ASP A 67 18.73 8.23 -2.24
C ASP A 67 19.84 7.98 -3.27
N VAL A 68 19.45 7.61 -4.49
CA VAL A 68 20.37 7.29 -5.59
C VAL A 68 21.14 8.52 -6.06
N ALA A 69 20.62 9.74 -5.84
CA ALA A 69 21.30 10.96 -6.26
C ALA A 69 22.48 11.32 -5.34
N THR A 70 22.33 11.08 -4.04
CA THR A 70 23.35 11.41 -3.03
C THR A 70 24.14 10.19 -2.54
N GLY A 71 23.64 8.98 -2.78
CA GLY A 71 24.19 7.73 -2.25
C GLY A 71 23.98 7.55 -0.74
N LEU A 72 23.14 8.38 -0.12
CA LEU A 72 22.87 8.38 1.32
C LEU A 72 21.55 7.65 1.63
N TYR A 73 21.49 6.99 2.78
CA TYR A 73 20.24 6.45 3.31
C TYR A 73 19.47 7.55 4.04
N LEU A 74 18.32 7.92 3.51
CA LEU A 74 17.38 8.84 4.14
C LEU A 74 16.40 8.06 5.01
N SER A 75 16.35 8.39 6.30
CA SER A 75 15.34 7.85 7.21
C SER A 75 14.05 8.65 7.05
N LYS A 76 12.97 7.95 6.74
CA LYS A 76 11.61 8.48 6.70
C LYS A 76 10.76 7.77 7.74
N GLU A 77 9.86 8.52 8.35
CA GLU A 77 8.98 7.99 9.38
C GLU A 77 7.53 8.02 8.92
N ARG A 78 6.74 7.09 9.45
CA ARG A 78 5.28 7.03 9.31
C ARG A 78 4.80 7.12 7.86
N GLN A 79 5.47 6.40 6.97
CA GLN A 79 5.18 6.41 5.54
C GLN A 79 3.96 5.54 5.22
N CYS A 80 3.08 6.07 4.37
CA CYS A 80 1.84 5.45 3.94
C CYS A 80 1.76 5.34 2.41
N TRP A 81 1.37 4.16 1.96
CA TRP A 81 1.09 3.81 0.57
C TRP A 81 -0.33 3.26 0.49
N ILE A 82 -1.09 3.69 -0.50
CA ILE A 82 -2.45 3.19 -0.74
C ILE A 82 -2.42 2.38 -2.02
N TYR A 83 -2.72 1.09 -1.92
CA TYR A 83 -2.75 0.19 -3.06
C TYR A 83 -4.17 0.01 -3.54
N LEU A 84 -4.36 0.16 -4.85
CA LEU A 84 -5.65 -0.02 -5.50
C LEU A 84 -5.94 -1.49 -5.87
N ARG A 85 -4.96 -2.38 -5.62
CA ARG A 85 -4.99 -3.80 -5.97
C ARG A 85 -4.74 -4.67 -4.74
N SER A 86 -5.49 -5.76 -4.62
CA SER A 86 -5.37 -6.70 -3.50
C SER A 86 -4.04 -7.46 -3.50
N THR A 87 -3.57 -7.84 -2.30
CA THR A 87 -2.41 -8.71 -2.09
C THR A 87 -2.56 -10.09 -2.72
N SER A 88 -3.80 -10.57 -2.91
CA SER A 88 -4.09 -11.85 -3.57
C SER A 88 -3.62 -11.91 -5.02
N THR A 89 -3.55 -10.75 -5.68
CA THR A 89 -3.14 -10.63 -7.08
C THR A 89 -1.80 -9.92 -7.28
N ALA A 90 -1.21 -9.39 -6.20
CA ALA A 90 0.02 -8.62 -6.21
C ALA A 90 1.15 -9.39 -5.49
N THR A 91 2.38 -9.30 -5.99
CA THR A 91 3.53 -9.94 -5.34
C THR A 91 4.04 -9.07 -4.20
N VAL A 92 4.15 -9.62 -2.99
CA VAL A 92 4.82 -8.93 -1.89
C VAL A 92 6.33 -8.95 -2.15
N HIS A 93 6.97 -7.80 -2.08
CA HIS A 93 8.41 -7.65 -2.23
C HIS A 93 8.93 -6.56 -1.29
N THR A 94 10.22 -6.59 -0.99
CA THR A 94 10.90 -5.46 -0.35
C THR A 94 11.77 -4.82 -1.42
N PRO A 95 11.48 -3.58 -1.86
CA PRO A 95 12.29 -2.91 -2.88
C PRO A 95 13.74 -2.81 -2.43
N ASN A 96 14.68 -3.04 -3.35
CA ASN A 96 16.10 -2.88 -3.07
C ASN A 96 16.39 -1.43 -2.65
N GLY A 97 17.11 -1.25 -1.54
CA GLY A 97 17.38 0.08 -0.99
C GLY A 97 16.29 0.62 -0.06
N LEU A 98 15.19 -0.11 0.12
CA LEU A 98 14.21 0.14 1.16
C LEU A 98 14.39 -0.88 2.30
N SER A 99 14.54 -0.40 3.53
CA SER A 99 14.63 -1.26 4.71
C SER A 99 13.84 -0.66 5.86
N GLY A 100 13.23 -1.48 6.70
CA GLY A 100 12.48 -1.01 7.88
C GLY A 100 11.26 -1.85 8.19
N ASP A 101 10.34 -1.28 8.96
CA ASP A 101 9.16 -1.97 9.51
C ASP A 101 7.99 -2.01 8.53
N LEU A 102 8.28 -2.31 7.26
CA LEU A 102 7.31 -2.34 6.16
C LEU A 102 6.21 -3.37 6.43
N GLY A 103 4.96 -2.90 6.37
CA GLY A 103 3.78 -3.72 6.54
C GLY A 103 2.74 -3.41 5.50
N VAL A 104 2.22 -4.45 4.85
CA VAL A 104 0.99 -4.37 4.06
C VAL A 104 -0.18 -4.86 4.90
N TYR A 105 -1.30 -4.17 4.80
CA TYR A 105 -2.57 -4.55 5.40
C TYR A 105 -3.60 -4.56 4.27
N ASP A 106 -4.05 -5.76 3.87
CA ASP A 106 -5.11 -5.91 2.87
C ASP A 106 -6.47 -5.70 3.52
N ARG A 107 -7.44 -5.18 2.79
CA ARG A 107 -8.82 -5.14 3.27
C ARG A 107 -9.41 -6.55 3.28
N GLN A 108 -10.32 -6.79 4.20
CA GLN A 108 -11.06 -8.03 4.26
C GLN A 108 -12.18 -7.99 3.22
N CYS A 109 -12.09 -8.85 2.21
CA CYS A 109 -13.03 -8.93 1.08
C CYS A 109 -13.47 -10.39 0.89
N TYR A 110 -14.73 -10.62 0.49
CA TYR A 110 -15.30 -11.95 0.29
C TYR A 110 -15.72 -12.22 -1.15
#